data_AF-A0A5F1XMW1-F1
#
_entry.id   AF-A0A5F1XMW1-F1
#
_cell.length_a   1.000
_cell.length_b   1.000
_cell.length_c   1.000
_cell.angle_alpha   90.00
_cell.angle_beta   90.00
_cell.angle_gamma   90.00
#
_symmetry.space_group_name_H-M   'P 1'
#
loop_
_entity.id
_entity.type
_entity.pdbx_description
1 polymer ?
#
loop_
_entity_poly.entity_id
_entity_poly.type
_entity_poly.pdbx_seq_one_letter_code
_entity_poly.pdbx_strand_id
1 'polypeptide(L)'
;MKKKTILLNILFLVSIFANFFLGYTILKETQETAVTLPIVQKQESTKDPQEFVSTVFVLPHPPDFLEGKKIRFLSYTTRAENGKKWILFKEKTNNGYKETRVDAGAIRWF
;
A
#
# COMPACT_ATOMS: atom_id res chain seq x y z
N MET A 1 -4.66 -48.37 -26.25
CA MET A 1 -5.11 -47.74 -24.98
C MET A 1 -4.20 -46.60 -24.52
N LYS A 2 -2.86 -46.75 -24.55
CA LYS A 2 -1.89 -45.72 -24.09
C LYS A 2 -2.07 -44.30 -24.67
N LYS A 3 -2.37 -44.16 -25.97
CA LYS A 3 -2.56 -42.85 -26.63
C LYS A 3 -3.78 -42.06 -26.11
N LYS A 4 -4.88 -42.74 -25.76
CA LYS A 4 -6.09 -42.09 -25.23
C LYS A 4 -5.86 -41.57 -23.80
N THR A 5 -5.11 -42.32 -22.99
CA THR A 5 -4.71 -41.90 -21.63
C THR A 5 -3.76 -40.71 -21.65
N ILE A 6 -2.82 -40.67 -22.60
CA ILE A 6 -1.92 -39.50 -22.77
C ILE A 6 -2.72 -38.26 -23.15
N LEU A 7 -3.67 -38.37 -24.08
CA LEU A 7 -4.53 -37.25 -24.48
C LEU A 7 -5.38 -36.73 -23.31
N LEU A 8 -5.94 -37.62 -22.49
CA LEU A 8 -6.71 -37.27 -21.31
C LEU A 8 -5.85 -36.54 -20.26
N ASN A 9 -4.62 -36.99 -20.03
CA ASN A 9 -3.69 -36.34 -19.11
C ASN A 9 -3.28 -34.94 -19.60
N ILE A 10 -3.09 -34.76 -20.91
CA ILE A 10 -2.78 -33.45 -21.49
C ILE A 10 -3.96 -32.50 -21.31
N LEU A 11 -5.19 -32.94 -21.60
CA LEU A 11 -6.41 -32.15 -21.37
C LEU A 11 -6.57 -31.75 -19.90
N PHE A 12 -6.27 -32.66 -18.97
CA PHE A 12 -6.33 -32.38 -17.54
C PHE A 12 -5.29 -31.34 -17.10
N LEU A 13 -4.05 -31.46 -17.58
CA LEU A 13 -3.00 -30.47 -17.34
C LEU A 13 -3.38 -29.09 -17.88
N VAL A 14 -3.88 -29.01 -19.11
CA VAL A 14 -4.31 -27.74 -19.72
C VAL A 14 -5.44 -27.09 -18.92
N SER A 15 -6.38 -27.88 -18.40
CA SER A 15 -7.46 -27.38 -17.54
C SER A 15 -6.93 -26.78 -16.24
N ILE A 16 -5.97 -27.43 -15.58
CA ILE A 16 -5.34 -26.91 -14.35
C ILE A 16 -4.62 -25.58 -14.65
N PHE A 17 -3.83 -25.52 -15.73
CA PHE A 17 -3.12 -24.30 -16.11
C PHE A 17 -4.07 -23.16 -16.47
N ALA A 18 -5.18 -23.44 -17.16
CA ALA A 18 -6.17 -22.43 -17.52
C ALA A 18 -6.87 -21.83 -16.28
N ASN A 19 -7.27 -22.68 -15.32
CA ASN A 19 -7.87 -22.23 -14.07
C ASN A 19 -6.88 -21.43 -13.21
N PHE A 20 -5.63 -21.86 -13.16
CA PHE A 20 -4.57 -21.14 -12.45
C PHE A 20 -4.30 -19.77 -13.08
N PHE A 21 -4.28 -19.67 -14.41
CA PHE A 21 -4.06 -18.42 -15.13
C PHE A 21 -5.23 -17.44 -14.93
N LEU A 22 -6.48 -17.93 -14.93
CA LEU A 22 -7.65 -17.11 -14.60
C LEU A 22 -7.61 -16.59 -13.16
N GLY A 23 -7.30 -17.46 -12.19
CA GLY A 23 -7.17 -17.05 -10.79
C GLY A 23 -6.06 -16.01 -10.58
N TYR A 24 -4.93 -16.17 -11.27
CA TYR A 24 -3.79 -15.25 -11.21
C TYR A 24 -4.11 -13.88 -11.81
N THR A 25 -4.85 -13.81 -12.93
CA THR A 25 -5.26 -12.54 -13.54
C THR A 25 -6.24 -11.76 -12.65
N ILE A 26 -7.23 -12.43 -12.04
CA ILE A 26 -8.16 -11.81 -11.09
C ILE A 26 -7.41 -11.29 -9.84
N LEU A 27 -6.43 -12.04 -9.35
CA LEU A 27 -5.58 -11.61 -8.23
C LEU A 27 -4.70 -10.40 -8.59
N LYS A 28 -4.17 -10.34 -9.81
CA LYS A 28 -3.45 -9.16 -10.32
C LYS A 28 -4.35 -7.95 -10.43
N GLU A 29 -5.53 -8.09 -11.03
CA GLU A 29 -6.48 -6.98 -11.21
C GLU A 29 -6.97 -6.41 -9.86
N THR A 30 -7.15 -7.30 -8.87
CA THR A 30 -7.46 -6.90 -7.49
C THR A 30 -6.32 -6.12 -6.83
N GLN A 31 -5.06 -6.46 -7.13
CA GLN A 31 -3.89 -5.72 -6.62
C GLN A 31 -3.68 -4.39 -7.35
N GLU A 32 -4.02 -4.30 -8.64
CA GLU A 32 -3.87 -3.08 -9.45
C GLU A 32 -4.93 -2.01 -9.15
N THR A 33 -6.04 -2.36 -8.48
CA THR A 33 -7.04 -1.40 -7.99
C THR A 33 -6.65 -0.73 -6.66
N ALA A 34 -5.51 -1.10 -6.07
CA ALA A 34 -4.91 -0.38 -4.96
C ALA A 34 -3.95 0.69 -5.49
N VAL A 35 -4.51 1.85 -5.90
CA VAL A 35 -3.83 3.16 -6.09
C VAL A 35 -2.33 3.06 -6.40
N THR A 36 -2.00 2.81 -7.65
CA THR A 36 -0.62 2.81 -8.17
C THR A 36 -0.01 4.22 -8.07
N LEU A 37 0.78 4.47 -7.03
CA LEU A 37 1.84 5.49 -7.08
C LEU A 37 2.98 4.94 -7.97
N PRO A 38 3.64 5.76 -8.80
CA PRO A 38 4.60 5.28 -9.79
C PRO A 38 5.79 4.57 -9.10
N ILE A 39 5.95 3.28 -9.41
CA ILE A 39 7.10 2.46 -9.00
C ILE A 39 8.31 2.91 -9.82
N VAL A 40 9.18 3.70 -9.21
CA VAL A 40 10.55 3.93 -9.71
C VAL A 40 11.32 2.62 -9.51
N GLN A 41 11.90 2.14 -10.61
CA GLN A 41 12.65 0.90 -10.70
C GLN A 41 13.78 0.83 -9.66
N LYS A 42 13.83 -0.31 -8.98
CA LYS A 42 14.86 -0.71 -8.03
C LYS A 42 16.20 -0.84 -8.76
N GLN A 43 17.08 0.15 -8.60
CA GLN A 43 18.52 -0.03 -8.81
C GLN A 43 19.18 -0.29 -7.45
N GLU A 44 19.82 -1.44 -7.38
CA GLU A 44 20.53 -1.96 -6.22
C GLU A 44 21.94 -1.37 -6.18
N SER A 45 22.22 -0.44 -5.26
CA SER A 45 23.60 -0.13 -4.85
C SER A 45 23.62 0.71 -3.57
N THR A 46 23.99 0.05 -2.47
CA THR A 46 24.77 0.52 -1.31
C THR A 46 25.01 2.04 -1.21
N LYS A 47 24.20 2.76 -0.40
CA LYS A 47 24.56 3.99 0.35
C LYS A 47 23.31 4.56 1.01
N ASP A 48 23.17 4.35 2.32
CA ASP A 48 22.09 4.83 3.21
C ASP A 48 20.67 4.43 2.72
N PRO A 49 19.79 3.82 3.52
CA PRO A 49 18.41 3.74 3.08
C PRO A 49 17.95 5.18 2.86
N GLN A 50 17.76 5.56 1.60
CA GLN A 50 17.09 6.79 1.24
C GLN A 50 15.70 6.65 1.83
N GLU A 51 15.56 7.08 3.07
CA GLU A 51 14.31 7.03 3.80
C GLU A 51 13.38 7.93 3.01
N PHE A 52 12.50 7.31 2.24
CA PHE A 52 11.47 8.01 1.48
C PHE A 52 10.54 8.64 2.52
N VAL A 53 10.86 9.86 2.93
CA VAL A 53 10.07 10.65 3.85
C VAL A 53 9.08 11.46 3.03
N SER A 54 7.83 10.99 3.02
CA SER A 54 6.71 11.75 2.47
C SER A 54 6.33 12.87 3.43
N THR A 55 5.74 13.94 2.90
CA THR A 55 5.32 15.09 3.70
C THR A 55 3.84 15.36 3.49
N VAL A 56 3.11 15.59 4.58
CA VAL A 56 1.70 15.98 4.56
C VAL A 56 1.49 17.22 5.40
N PHE A 57 0.50 18.03 5.03
CA PHE A 57 0.07 19.15 5.84
C PHE A 57 -1.26 18.83 6.52
N VAL A 58 -1.24 18.91 7.85
CA VAL A 58 -2.43 18.82 8.68
C VAL A 58 -3.00 20.23 8.83
N LEU A 59 -4.26 20.40 8.43
CA LEU A 59 -4.98 21.65 8.55
C LEU A 59 -5.15 22.04 10.02
N PRO A 60 -5.22 23.35 10.31
CA PRO A 60 -5.53 23.83 11.65
C PRO A 60 -6.86 23.26 12.14
N HIS A 61 -6.83 22.48 13.21
CA HIS A 61 -8.03 22.00 13.90
C HIS A 61 -7.77 21.74 15.38
N PRO A 62 -8.67 22.17 16.27
CA PRO A 62 -8.57 21.87 17.70
C PRO A 62 -8.87 20.38 17.98
N PRO A 63 -8.38 19.82 19.10
CA PRO A 63 -7.50 20.47 20.08
C PRO A 63 -6.01 20.39 19.72
N ASP A 64 -5.60 19.42 18.90
CA ASP A 64 -4.20 19.01 18.79
C ASP A 64 -3.39 19.77 17.71
N PHE A 65 -4.05 20.56 16.85
CA PHE A 65 -3.43 21.21 15.70
C PHE A 65 -3.93 22.65 15.49
N LEU A 66 -3.84 23.52 16.50
CA LEU A 66 -4.39 24.90 16.42
C LEU A 66 -3.85 25.75 15.24
N GLU A 67 -2.60 25.56 14.86
CA GLU A 67 -1.94 26.31 13.78
C GLU A 67 -1.71 25.46 12.51
N GLY A 68 -2.18 24.20 12.52
CA GLY A 68 -1.80 23.21 11.52
C GLY A 68 -0.35 22.75 11.70
N LYS A 69 0.01 21.64 11.04
CA LYS A 69 1.34 21.04 11.20
C LYS A 69 1.79 20.33 9.94
N LYS A 70 3.03 20.58 9.52
CA LYS A 70 3.68 19.77 8.48
C LYS A 70 4.29 18.52 9.12
N ILE A 71 3.81 17.34 8.72
CA ILE A 71 4.30 16.06 9.22
C ILE A 71 5.17 15.41 8.14
N ARG A 72 6.39 15.04 8.52
CA ARG A 72 7.30 14.23 7.74
C ARG A 72 7.18 12.78 8.21
N PHE A 73 6.76 11.86 7.34
CA PHE A 73 6.44 10.49 7.72
C PHE A 73 7.03 9.48 6.73
N LEU A 74 7.30 8.26 7.23
CA LEU A 74 7.72 7.14 6.38
C LEU A 74 6.54 6.40 5.76
N SER A 75 5.51 6.18 6.55
CA SER A 75 4.31 5.44 6.16
C SER A 75 3.11 5.95 6.93
N TYR A 76 1.92 5.61 6.45
CA TYR A 76 0.68 5.86 7.16
C TYR A 76 -0.22 4.64 7.10
N THR A 77 -1.08 4.49 8.12
CA THR A 77 -2.18 3.53 8.11
C THR A 77 -3.49 4.25 8.35
N THR A 78 -4.58 3.70 7.85
CA THR A 78 -5.93 4.25 8.05
C THR A 78 -6.70 3.37 9.01
N ARG A 79 -7.36 3.97 10.01
CA ARG A 79 -8.21 3.27 10.96
C ARG A 79 -9.58 3.93 11.04
N ALA A 80 -10.64 3.14 11.03
CA ALA A 80 -12.00 3.61 11.30
C ALA A 80 -12.34 3.31 12.75
N GLU A 81 -12.78 4.33 13.50
CA GLU A 81 -13.21 4.20 14.89
C GLU A 81 -14.40 5.14 15.13
N ASN A 82 -15.51 4.61 15.66
CA ASN A 82 -16.74 5.37 15.94
C ASN A 82 -17.28 6.17 14.73
N GLY A 83 -17.29 5.56 13.54
CA GLY A 83 -17.74 6.20 12.30
C GLY A 83 -16.79 7.26 11.74
N LYS A 84 -15.67 7.52 12.42
CA LYS A 84 -14.66 8.51 12.04
C LYS A 84 -13.42 7.83 11.49
N LYS A 85 -12.85 8.40 10.42
CA LYS A 85 -11.62 7.91 9.79
C LYS A 85 -10.41 8.65 10.34
N TRP A 86 -9.41 7.89 10.74
CA TRP A 86 -8.16 8.38 11.30
C TRP A 86 -7.00 7.92 10.43
N ILE A 87 -6.00 8.76 10.29
CA ILE A 87 -4.72 8.43 9.67
C ILE A 87 -3.65 8.43 10.75
N LEU A 88 -2.90 7.35 10.84
CA LEU A 88 -1.80 7.18 11.78
C LEU A 88 -0.51 7.27 10.99
N PHE A 89 0.21 8.38 11.16
CA PHE A 89 1.48 8.64 10.50
C PHE A 89 2.64 8.13 11.33
N LYS A 90 3.56 7.39 10.72
CA LYS A 90 4.87 7.10 11.30
C LYS A 90 5.79 8.31 11.09
N GLU A 91 5.63 9.32 11.93
CA GLU A 91 6.34 10.60 11.91
C GLU A 91 7.82 10.42 12.27
N LYS A 92 8.72 10.95 11.44
CA LYS A 92 10.15 11.00 11.74
C LYS A 92 10.43 12.16 12.68
N THR A 93 11.07 11.86 13.80
CA THR A 93 11.51 12.80 14.82
C THR A 93 13.03 12.71 15.00
N ASN A 94 13.63 13.63 15.75
CA ASN A 94 15.08 13.60 16.01
C ASN A 94 15.54 12.33 16.76
N ASN A 95 14.64 11.68 17.51
CA ASN A 95 14.92 10.48 18.31
C ASN A 95 14.32 9.20 17.70
N GLY A 96 14.01 9.19 16.40
CA GLY A 96 13.44 8.02 15.72
C GLY A 96 12.00 8.27 15.26
N TYR A 97 11.09 7.34 15.52
CA TYR A 97 9.74 7.36 14.96
C TYR A 97 8.67 7.50 16.04
N LYS A 98 7.72 8.40 15.81
CA LYS A 98 6.51 8.56 16.62
C LYS A 98 5.28 8.27 15.75
N GLU A 99 4.26 7.67 16.34
CA GLU A 99 2.96 7.57 15.69
C GLU A 99 2.13 8.84 15.98
N THR A 100 1.69 9.52 14.92
CA THR A 100 0.85 10.72 15.02
C THR A 100 -0.50 10.44 14.39
N ARG A 101 -1.54 10.47 15.22
CA ARG A 101 -2.93 10.26 14.83
C ARG A 101 -3.56 11.58 14.39
N VAL A 102 -4.17 11.58 13.21
CA VAL A 102 -4.81 12.75 12.62
C VAL A 102 -6.17 12.36 12.04
N ASP A 103 -7.15 13.24 12.14
CA ASP A 103 -8.43 13.08 11.46
C ASP A 103 -8.22 13.10 9.93
N ALA A 104 -8.77 12.11 9.22
CA ALA A 104 -8.67 12.05 7.76
C ALA A 104 -9.27 13.29 7.07
N GLY A 105 -10.29 13.93 7.67
CA GLY A 105 -10.90 15.15 7.15
C GLY A 105 -10.04 16.40 7.33
N ALA A 106 -9.02 16.36 8.19
CA ALA A 106 -8.13 17.48 8.47
C ALA A 106 -6.83 17.44 7.67
N ILE A 107 -6.73 16.57 6.66
CA ILE A 107 -5.49 16.34 5.91
C ILE A 107 -5.62 16.93 4.51
N ARG A 108 -4.63 17.74 4.13
CA ARG A 108 -4.49 18.23 2.75
C ARG A 108 -3.32 17.52 2.07
N TRP A 109 -3.66 16.70 1.08
CA TRP A 109 -2.71 16.05 0.19
C TRP A 109 -2.23 17.06 -0.86
N PHE A 110 -0.92 17.10 -1.13
CA PHE A 110 -0.29 17.95 -2.14
C PHE A 110 0.52 17.10 -3.10
#